data_AF-A0A847XF91-F1
#
_entry.id   AF-A0A847XF91-F1
#
_cell.length_a   1.000
_cell.length_b   1.000
_cell.length_c   1.000
_cell.angle_alpha   90.00
_cell.angle_beta   90.00
_cell.angle_gamma   90.00
#
_symmetry.space_group_name_H-M   'P 1'
#
loop_
_entity.id
_entity.type
_entity.pdbx_description
1 polymer ?
#
loop_
_entity_poly.entity_id
_entity_poly.type
_entity_poly.pdbx_seq_one_letter_code
_entity_poly.pdbx_strand_id
1 'polypeptide(L)' 'MPIRITKLKCPYCKSDLIEGFINSGRYSFKWHNKDVNFIEKYTVFGGEVLSENTIIKCFRCKDCNKVIIDLNEL' A
#
# COMPACT_ATOMS: atom_id res chain seq x y z
N MET A 1 -12.95 21.17 0.51
CA MET A 1 -13.65 19.99 1.06
C MET A 1 -12.96 19.61 2.37
N PRO A 2 -13.66 19.48 3.51
CA PRO A 2 -13.02 19.07 4.75
C PRO A 2 -12.64 17.59 4.65
N ILE A 3 -11.39 17.29 4.92
CA ILE A 3 -10.88 15.92 5.05
C ILE A 3 -11.60 15.31 6.26
N ARG A 4 -12.46 14.32 6.05
CA ARG A 4 -13.04 13.52 7.14
C ARG A 4 -11.90 12.74 7.78
N ILE A 5 -11.37 13.25 8.90
CA ILE A 5 -10.41 12.50 9.71
C ILE A 5 -11.21 11.45 10.49
N THR A 6 -11.44 10.28 9.89
CA THR A 6 -11.65 9.08 10.70
C THR A 6 -10.37 8.92 11.51
N LYS A 7 -10.46 8.95 12.85
CA LYS A 7 -9.31 8.72 13.75
C LYS A 7 -8.90 7.25 13.66
N LEU A 8 -8.37 6.83 12.52
CA LEU A 8 -7.71 5.55 12.35
C LEU A 8 -6.39 5.62 13.12
N LYS A 9 -6.26 4.75 14.11
CA LYS A 9 -5.04 4.61 14.89
C LYS A 9 -4.17 3.52 14.27
N CYS A 10 -2.87 3.76 14.25
CA CYS A 10 -1.90 2.77 13.82
C CYS A 10 -1.97 1.55 14.76
N PRO A 11 -2.20 0.33 14.24
CA PRO A 11 -2.31 -0.87 15.07
C PRO A 11 -0.97 -1.25 15.73
N TYR A 12 0.15 -0.70 15.25
CA TYR A 12 1.50 -1.02 15.74
C TYR A 12 1.97 -0.09 16.87
N CYS A 13 1.76 1.22 16.74
CA CYS A 13 2.25 2.21 17.70
C CYS A 13 1.16 3.10 18.31
N LYS A 14 -0.12 2.88 17.95
CA LYS A 14 -1.30 3.62 18.44
C LYS A 14 -1.33 5.13 18.09
N SER A 15 -0.37 5.61 17.31
CA SER A 15 -0.35 6.96 16.75
C SER A 15 -1.41 7.17 15.67
N ASP A 16 -1.62 8.41 15.25
CA ASP A 16 -2.56 8.73 14.17
C ASP A 16 -2.06 8.25 12.79
N LEU A 17 -3.00 7.77 11.97
CA LEU A 17 -2.78 7.45 10.57
C LEU A 17 -3.19 8.62 9.68
N ILE A 18 -2.45 8.81 8.59
CA ILE A 18 -2.74 9.82 7.56
C ILE A 18 -3.15 9.09 6.30
N GLU A 19 -4.36 9.39 5.80
CA GLU A 19 -4.85 8.88 4.52
C GLU A 19 -4.04 9.49 3.36
N GLY A 20 -3.76 8.67 2.35
CA GLY A 20 -3.09 9.06 1.12
C GLY A 20 -3.26 8.00 0.05
N PHE A 21 -2.44 8.08 -1.00
CA PHE A 21 -2.44 7.08 -2.07
C PHE A 21 -1.03 6.77 -2.56
N ILE A 22 -0.85 5.56 -3.08
CA ILE A 22 0.34 5.12 -3.82
C ILE A 22 -0.01 5.13 -5.30
N ASN A 23 0.88 5.67 -6.14
CA ASN A 23 0.76 5.61 -7.59
C ASN A 23 1.80 4.62 -8.13
N SER A 24 1.36 3.45 -8.63
CA SER A 24 2.23 2.42 -9.24
C SER A 24 2.69 2.78 -10.67
N GLY A 25 2.26 3.93 -11.18
CA GLY A 25 2.67 4.45 -12.47
C GLY A 25 1.98 3.73 -13.63
N ARG A 26 2.75 2.99 -14.41
CA ARG A 26 2.28 2.31 -15.65
C ARG A 26 1.91 0.84 -15.46
N TYR A 27 2.15 0.28 -14.29
CA TYR A 27 1.96 -1.14 -14.02
C TYR A 27 0.90 -1.36 -12.96
N SER A 28 0.24 -2.52 -13.00
CA SER A 28 -0.70 -2.92 -11.95
C SER A 28 -0.01 -2.98 -10.59
N PHE A 29 -0.79 -2.78 -9.52
CA PHE A 29 -0.27 -2.87 -8.16
C PHE A 29 -0.07 -4.34 -7.80
N LYS A 30 1.20 -4.76 -7.67
CA LYS A 30 1.57 -6.15 -7.44
C LYS A 30 2.25 -6.35 -6.09
N TRP A 31 1.98 -7.50 -5.48
CA TRP A 31 2.70 -8.01 -4.33
C TRP A 31 3.73 -9.06 -4.75
N HIS A 32 4.97 -8.89 -4.31
CA HIS A 32 6.03 -9.87 -4.52
C HIS A 32 6.42 -10.48 -3.18
N ASN A 33 6.22 -11.79 -3.03
CA ASN A 33 6.74 -12.52 -1.88
C ASN A 33 8.28 -12.44 -1.88
N LYS A 34 8.91 -12.46 -0.70
CA LYS A 34 10.36 -12.49 -0.52
C LYS A 34 11.01 -13.74 -1.15
N ASP A 35 10.30 -14.85 -1.21
CA ASP A 35 10.80 -16.15 -1.68
C ASP A 35 10.68 -16.35 -3.21
N VAL A 36 10.43 -15.29 -3.98
CA VAL A 36 10.41 -15.34 -5.45
C VAL A 36 11.82 -15.51 -6.02
N ASN A 37 11.91 -16.15 -7.19
CA ASN A 37 13.19 -16.36 -7.87
C ASN A 37 13.85 -15.02 -8.23
N PHE A 38 15.18 -15.01 -8.38
CA PHE A 38 15.97 -13.78 -8.62
C PHE A 38 15.40 -12.93 -9.77
N ILE A 39 14.94 -13.56 -10.85
CA ILE A 39 14.36 -12.87 -12.01
C ILE A 39 13.06 -12.14 -11.65
N GLU A 40 12.18 -12.77 -10.87
CA GLU A 40 10.90 -12.18 -10.45
C GLU A 40 11.06 -11.08 -9.40
N LYS A 41 12.19 -11.09 -8.68
CA LYS A 41 12.52 -10.09 -7.67
C LYS A 41 12.92 -8.73 -8.27
N TYR A 42 13.49 -8.75 -9.47
CA TYR A 42 13.99 -7.55 -10.16
C TYR A 42 13.22 -7.21 -11.45
N THR A 43 12.16 -7.95 -11.77
CA THR A 43 11.34 -7.68 -12.95
C THR A 43 9.87 -7.49 -12.60
N VAL A 44 9.19 -6.64 -13.37
CA VAL A 44 7.74 -6.36 -13.28
C VAL A 44 6.85 -7.55 -13.70
N PHE A 45 7.46 -8.64 -14.17
CA PHE A 45 6.75 -9.79 -14.75
C PHE A 45 6.31 -10.83 -13.71
N GLY A 46 6.85 -10.79 -12.49
CA GLY A 46 6.39 -11.64 -11.38
C GLY A 46 5.32 -10.97 -10.52
N GLY A 47 4.97 -11.64 -9.43
CA GLY A 47 4.12 -11.11 -8.36
C GLY A 47 2.61 -11.35 -8.55
N GLU A 48 1.90 -11.35 -7.43
CA GLU A 48 0.44 -11.40 -7.36
C GLU A 48 -0.14 -10.02 -7.68
N VAL A 49 -1.07 -9.94 -8.63
CA VAL A 49 -1.76 -8.69 -8.93
C VAL A 49 -2.80 -8.44 -7.83
N LEU A 50 -2.59 -7.40 -7.03
CA LEU A 50 -3.54 -6.98 -6.00
C LEU A 50 -4.61 -6.04 -6.56
N SER A 51 -4.27 -5.20 -7.53
CA SER A 51 -5.23 -4.33 -8.22
C SER A 51 -4.73 -3.93 -9.61
N GLU A 52 -5.63 -3.86 -10.58
CA GLU A 52 -5.37 -3.29 -11.90
C GLU A 52 -5.34 -1.74 -11.87
N ASN A 53 -5.92 -1.13 -10.82
CA ASN A 53 -5.81 0.31 -10.61
C ASN A 53 -4.37 0.69 -10.27
N THR A 54 -3.90 1.80 -10.84
CA THR A 54 -2.56 2.31 -10.58
C THR A 54 -2.52 3.27 -9.40
N ILE A 55 -3.67 3.69 -8.87
CA ILE A 55 -3.80 4.59 -7.73
C ILE A 55 -4.46 3.83 -6.60
N ILE A 56 -3.70 3.54 -5.55
CA ILE A 56 -4.13 2.71 -4.42
C ILE A 56 -4.27 3.57 -3.18
N LYS A 57 -5.46 3.61 -2.60
CA LYS A 57 -5.70 4.27 -1.31
C LYS A 57 -4.96 3.54 -0.19
N CYS A 58 -4.35 4.29 0.71
CA CYS A 58 -3.57 3.74 1.81
C CYS A 58 -3.53 4.68 3.02
N PHE A 59 -3.05 4.15 4.15
CA PHE A 59 -2.86 4.91 5.38
C PHE A 59 -1.40 4.84 5.82
N ARG A 60 -0.74 5.99 6.02
CA ARG A 60 0.65 6.06 6.49
C ARG A 60 0.72 6.53 7.94
N CYS A 61 1.43 5.78 8.77
CA CYS A 61 1.84 6.23 10.09
C CYS A 61 3.23 6.89 9.99
N LYS A 62 3.36 8.16 10.39
CA LYS A 62 4.64 8.88 10.36
C LYS A 62 5.61 8.43 11.46
N ASP A 63 5.09 7.95 12.60
CA ASP A 63 5.94 7.62 13.76
C ASP A 63 6.66 6.28 13.59
N CYS A 64 5.95 5.25 13.11
CA CYS A 64 6.54 3.92 12.89
C CYS A 64 6.88 3.64 11.42
N ASN A 65 6.70 4.63 10.53
CA ASN A 65 6.94 4.58 9.09
C ASN A 65 6.29 3.41 8.34
N LYS A 66 5.14 2.93 8.84
CA LYS A 66 4.37 1.86 8.20
C LYS A 66 3.30 2.45 7.29
N VAL A 67 3.05 1.75 6.18
CA VAL A 67 1.91 1.97 5.30
C VAL A 67 0.99 0.76 5.41
N ILE A 68 -0.30 1.03 5.53
CA ILE A 68 -1.36 0.04 5.62
C ILE A 68 -2.23 0.18 4.38
N ILE A 69 -2.47 -0.93 3.70
CA ILE A 69 -3.30 -1.02 2.52
C ILE A 69 -4.37 -2.07 2.86
N ASP A 70 -5.63 -1.67 2.80
CA ASP A 70 -6.75 -2.62 2.91
C ASP A 70 -7.06 -3.14 1.51
N LEU A 71 -6.86 -4.44 1.30
CA LEU A 71 -7.08 -5.07 0.00
C LEU A 71 -8.58 -5.10 -0.39
N ASN A 72 -9.49 -4.94 0.58
CA ASN A 72 -10.93 -4.87 0.31
C ASN A 72 -11.40 -3.48 -0.15
N GLU A 73 -10.53 -2.47 -0.08
CA GLU A 73 -10.81 -1.08 -0.51
C GLU A 73 -9.96 -0.64 -1.72
N LEU A 74 -9.47 -1.61 -2.52
CA LEU A 74 -8.63 -1.38 -3.72
C LEU A 74 -9.39 -0.98 -5.00
#